data_AF-A0A3C0A5K7-F1
#
_entry.id   AF-A0A3C0A5K7-F1
#
_cell.length_a   1.000
_cell.length_b   1.000
_cell.length_c   1.000
_cell.angle_alpha   90.00
_cell.angle_beta   90.00
_cell.angle_gamma   90.00
#
_symmetry.space_group_name_H-M   'P 1'
#
loop_
_entity.id
_entity.type
_entity.pdbx_description
1 polymer ?
#
loop_
_entity_poly.entity_id
_entity_poly.type
_entity_poly.pdbx_seq_one_letter_code
_entity_poly.pdbx_strand_id
1 'polypeptide(L)' 'HNLSQQIYVSLEMWNVTRTTKNTTIQIIRQTAMNQKIETADKLREAVLNHFMGEVSPSQKALAYLKKEIQQLF' A
#
# COMPACT_ATOMS: atom_id res chain seq x y z
N HIS A 1 -0.42 20.93 -24.83
CA HIS A 1 0.40 19.71 -24.77
C HIS A 1 -0.20 18.86 -23.66
N ASN A 2 -0.93 17.81 -24.01
CA ASN A 2 -1.88 17.17 -23.11
C ASN A 2 -1.15 16.42 -21.99
N LEU A 3 -1.54 16.70 -20.74
CA LEU A 3 -1.02 16.12 -19.50
C LEU A 3 -1.53 14.67 -19.33
N SER A 4 -1.43 13.88 -20.38
CA SER A 4 -1.78 12.46 -20.42
C SER A 4 -0.60 11.67 -20.98
N GLN A 5 0.62 12.07 -20.63
CA GLN A 5 1.77 11.19 -20.74
C GLN A 5 1.46 9.98 -19.87
N GLN A 6 1.22 8.84 -20.51
CA GLN A 6 1.05 7.56 -19.83
C GLN A 6 2.25 7.39 -18.89
N ILE A 7 1.98 7.23 -17.59
CA ILE A 7 3.03 6.85 -16.65
C ILE A 7 3.35 5.39 -16.98
N TYR A 8 4.37 5.20 -17.82
CA TYR A 8 4.96 3.89 -18.03
C TYR A 8 5.69 3.51 -16.74
N VAL A 9 5.12 2.54 -16.03
CA VAL A 9 5.80 1.84 -14.95
C VAL A 9 6.30 0.51 -15.49
N SER A 10 7.45 0.03 -15.00
CA SER A 10 7.90 -1.31 -15.37
C SER A 10 6.91 -2.37 -14.91
N LEU A 11 6.99 -3.55 -15.52
CA LEU A 11 6.26 -4.73 -15.06
C LEU A 11 6.58 -5.05 -13.59
N GLU A 12 7.81 -4.77 -13.15
CA GLU A 12 8.23 -4.96 -11.77
C GLU A 12 7.51 -4.00 -10.82
N MET A 13 7.46 -2.71 -11.13
CA MET A 13 6.72 -1.72 -10.33
C MET A 13 5.21 -2.00 -10.33
N TRP A 14 4.66 -2.46 -11.45
CA TRP A 14 3.29 -2.93 -11.51
C TRP A 14 3.02 -4.08 -10.52
N ASN A 15 3.93 -5.06 -10.48
CA ASN A 15 3.85 -6.18 -9.53
C ASN A 15 4.00 -5.72 -8.07
N VAL A 16 4.93 -4.81 -7.78
CA VAL A 16 5.09 -4.21 -6.43
C VAL A 16 3.80 -3.51 -5.99
N THR A 17 3.15 -2.76 -6.89
CA THR A 17 1.87 -2.10 -6.64
C THR A 17 0.76 -3.10 -6.33
N ARG A 18 0.67 -4.18 -7.12
CA ARG A 18 -0.32 -5.25 -6.91
C ARG A 18 -0.11 -5.95 -5.57
N THR A 19 1.12 -6.32 -5.25
CA THR A 19 1.48 -6.95 -3.97
C THR A 19 1.13 -6.04 -2.80
N THR A 20 1.48 -4.76 -2.89
CA THR A 20 1.17 -3.75 -1.87
C THR A 20 -0.33 -3.69 -1.59
N LYS A 21 -1.17 -3.60 -2.64
CA LYS A 21 -2.63 -3.59 -2.49
C LYS A 21 -3.15 -4.88 -1.84
N ASN A 22 -2.65 -6.03 -2.27
CA ASN A 22 -3.06 -7.32 -1.72
C ASN A 22 -2.68 -7.45 -0.23
N THR A 23 -1.47 -7.03 0.14
CA THR A 23 -1.02 -7.01 1.54
C THR A 23 -1.89 -6.11 2.40
N THR A 24 -2.23 -4.90 1.92
CA THR A 24 -3.15 -4.00 2.65
C THR A 24 -4.52 -4.65 2.86
N ILE A 25 -5.08 -5.31 1.85
CA ILE A 25 -6.36 -6.04 1.96
C ILE A 25 -6.24 -7.17 3.00
N GLN A 26 -5.14 -7.91 2.97
CA GLN A 26 -4.89 -9.00 3.91
C GLN A 26 -4.82 -8.49 5.35
N ILE A 27 -4.11 -7.38 5.60
CA ILE A 27 -4.03 -6.74 6.92
C ILE A 27 -5.41 -6.33 7.42
N ILE A 28 -6.23 -5.69 6.56
CA ILE A 28 -7.60 -5.30 6.93
C ILE A 28 -8.43 -6.53 7.29
N ARG A 29 -8.37 -7.60 6.49
CA ARG A 29 -9.09 -8.85 6.75
C ARG A 29 -8.64 -9.51 8.05
N GLN A 30 -7.34 -9.64 8.28
CA GLN A 30 -6.79 -10.21 9.51
C GLN A 30 -7.20 -9.40 10.74
N THR A 31 -7.18 -8.07 10.63
CA THR A 31 -7.63 -7.19 11.71
C THR A 31 -9.12 -7.40 11.98
N ALA A 32 -9.95 -7.48 10.93
CA ALA A 32 -11.39 -7.72 11.05
C ALA A 32 -11.75 -9.12 11.62
N MET A 33 -10.87 -10.11 11.50
CA MET A 33 -11.06 -11.44 12.09
C MET A 33 -10.80 -11.48 13.61
N ASN A 34 -10.24 -10.41 14.19
CA ASN A 34 -10.00 -10.35 15.62
C ASN A 34 -11.32 -10.21 16.39
N GLN A 35 -11.69 -11.25 17.13
CA GLN A 35 -12.93 -11.31 17.92
C GLN A 35 -13.05 -10.20 18.98
N LYS A 36 -11.93 -9.55 19.37
CA LYS A 36 -11.93 -8.40 20.30
C LYS A 36 -12.41 -7.10 19.64
N ILE A 37 -12.53 -7.07 18.31
CA ILE A 37 -12.98 -5.92 17.53
C ILE A 37 -14.44 -6.13 17.18
N GLU A 38 -15.31 -5.49 17.96
CA GLU A 38 -16.76 -5.68 17.88
C GLU A 38 -17.48 -4.54 17.16
N THR A 39 -16.78 -3.44 16.88
CA THR A 39 -17.38 -2.24 16.27
C THR A 39 -16.52 -1.72 15.11
N ALA A 40 -17.16 -1.03 14.17
CA ALA A 40 -16.50 -0.40 13.04
C ALA A 40 -15.45 0.63 13.47
N ASP A 41 -15.71 1.38 14.55
CA ASP A 41 -14.75 2.34 15.09
C ASP A 41 -13.49 1.68 15.64
N LYS A 42 -13.64 0.60 16.42
CA LYS A 42 -12.50 -0.18 16.92
C LYS A 42 -11.70 -0.79 15.75
N LEU A 43 -12.37 -1.24 14.70
CA LEU A 43 -11.71 -1.77 13.50
C LEU A 43 -10.86 -0.70 12.81
N ARG A 44 -11.44 0.49 12.59
CA ARG A 44 -10.74 1.63 12.00
C ARG A 44 -9.51 2.02 12.82
N GLU A 45 -9.65 2.13 14.14
CA GLU A 45 -8.54 2.45 15.04
C GLU A 45 -7.45 1.37 14.98
N ALA A 46 -7.82 0.08 15.05
CA ALA A 46 -6.87 -1.01 14.98
C ALA A 46 -6.10 -1.06 13.65
N VAL A 47 -6.78 -0.84 12.52
CA VAL A 47 -6.16 -0.79 11.20
C VAL A 47 -5.19 0.40 11.11
N LEU A 48 -5.57 1.58 11.59
CA LEU A 48 -4.68 2.76 11.60
C LEU A 48 -3.45 2.52 12.49
N ASN A 49 -3.65 1.98 13.70
CA ASN A 49 -2.57 1.65 14.63
C ASN A 49 -1.59 0.63 14.02
N HIS A 50 -2.08 -0.37 13.30
CA HIS A 50 -1.23 -1.35 12.60
C HIS A 50 -0.26 -0.68 11.61
N PHE A 51 -0.71 0.36 10.91
CA PHE A 51 0.12 1.07 9.92
C PHE A 51 0.95 2.23 10.48
N MET A 52 0.76 2.63 11.74
CA MET A 52 1.53 3.73 12.36
C MET A 52 2.89 3.29 12.93
N GLY A 53 3.05 2.02 13.30
CA GLY A 53 4.29 1.51 13.91
C GLY A 53 5.35 1.01 12.93
N GLU A 54 5.01 0.85 11.65
CA GLU A 54 5.88 0.21 10.65
C GLU A 54 5.90 0.99 9.33
N VAL A 55 6.94 0.75 8.52
CA VAL A 55 6.95 1.23 7.14
C VAL A 55 5.82 0.53 6.38
N SER A 56 4.79 1.29 6.03
CA SER A 56 3.60 0.75 5.37
C SER A 56 3.96 0.14 4.01
N PRO A 57 3.20 -0.86 3.54
CA PRO A 57 3.36 -1.41 2.20
C PRO A 57 3.40 -0.31 1.12
N SER A 58 2.57 0.72 1.26
CA SER A 58 2.53 1.87 0.34
C SER A 58 3.81 2.73 0.39
N GLN A 59 4.41 2.93 1.58
CA GLN A 59 5.69 3.62 1.69
C GLN A 59 6.82 2.83 1.01
N LYS A 60 6.83 1.50 1.13
CA LYS A 60 7.79 0.63 0.41
C LYS A 60 7.61 0.75 -1.10
N ALA A 61 6.37 0.69 -1.59
CA ALA A 61 6.07 0.87 -3.01
C ALA A 61 6.49 2.25 -3.53
N LEU A 62 6.28 3.31 -2.74
CA LEU A 62 6.68 4.67 -3.12
C LEU A 62 8.21 4.82 -3.17
N ALA A 63 8.94 4.22 -2.24
CA ALA A 63 10.40 4.21 -2.27
C ALA A 63 10.92 3.49 -3.52
N TYR A 64 10.29 2.36 -3.89
CA TYR A 64 10.61 1.64 -5.12
C TYR A 64 10.35 2.49 -6.37
N LEU A 65 9.17 3.12 -6.47
CA LEU A 65 8.81 3.99 -7.58
C LEU A 65 9.80 5.15 -7.75
N LYS A 66 10.21 5.79 -6.64
CA LYS A 66 11.23 6.86 -6.68
C LYS A 66 12.56 6.36 -7.24
N LYS A 67 13.00 5.18 -6.83
CA LYS A 67 14.23 4.56 -7.33
C LYS A 67 14.13 4.25 -8.83
N GLU A 68 13.00 3.73 -9.28
CA GLU A 68 12.77 3.44 -10.70
C GLU A 68 12.81 4.72 -11.55
N ILE A 69 12.16 5.79 -11.09
CA ILE A 69 12.19 7.10 -11.79
C ILE A 69 13.63 7.64 -11.88
N GLN A 70 14.43 7.51 -10.82
CA GLN A 70 15.85 7.91 -10.83
C GLN A 70 16.74 7.08 -11.75
N GLN A 71 16.29 5.91 -12.22
CA GLN A 71 17.03 5.11 -13.20
C GLN A 71 16.69 5.48 -14.64
N LEU A 72 15.55 6.14 -14.86
CA LEU A 72 15.07 6.56 -16.18
C LEU A 72 15.54 7.98 -16.56
N PHE A 73 15.92 8.80 -15.58
CA PHE A 73 16.36 10.19 -15.73
C PHE A 73 17.64 10.44 -14.94
#